data_AF-A0A316EI69-F1
#
_entry.id   AF-A0A316EI69-F1
#
_cell.length_a   1.000
_cell.length_b   1.000
_cell.length_c   1.000
_cell.angle_alpha   90.00
_cell.angle_beta   90.00
_cell.angle_gamma   90.00
#
_symmetry.space_group_name_H-M   'P 1'
#
loop_
_entity.id
_entity.type
_entity.pdbx_description
1 polymer ?
#
loop_
_entity_poly.entity_id
_entity_poly.type
_entity_poly.pdbx_seq_one_letter_code
_entity_poly.pdbx_strand_id
1 'polypeptide(L)'
;MPVLAATLAGVPAPGPISLRLAGAGRFGSVVWTGVHGDVDPLAAFREEVRSAVEDAGFPVDARPFRPHLTITYRYDRRLATTLDGYRGPSWSVNEIALVDSVDGDYLPLSTHPVAR
;
A
#
# COMPACT_ATOMS: atom_id res chain seq x y z
N MET A 1 -2.59 -7.60 18.42
CA MET A 1 -1.15 -7.28 18.51
C MET A 1 -0.94 -5.88 19.11
N PRO A 2 -1.08 -5.69 20.44
CA PRO A 2 -1.07 -4.35 21.03
C PRO A 2 0.25 -3.59 20.85
N VAL A 3 1.39 -4.29 20.90
CA VAL A 3 2.72 -3.70 20.73
C VAL A 3 2.87 -3.08 19.33
N LEU A 4 2.51 -3.82 18.27
CA LEU A 4 2.62 -3.33 16.90
C LEU A 4 1.73 -2.10 16.64
N ALA A 5 0.49 -2.13 17.13
CA ALA A 5 -0.42 -0.99 17.00
C ALA A 5 0.12 0.25 17.72
N ALA A 6 0.68 0.09 18.93
CA ALA A 6 1.28 1.18 19.68
C ALA A 6 2.54 1.73 18.97
N THR A 7 3.40 0.85 18.44
CA THR A 7 4.57 1.23 17.64
C THR A 7 4.17 2.08 16.44
N LEU A 8 3.19 1.61 15.65
CA LEU A 8 2.76 2.30 14.43
C LEU A 8 2.02 3.61 14.71
N ALA A 9 1.35 3.74 15.85
CA ALA A 9 0.73 5.00 16.27
C ALA A 9 1.74 6.14 16.49
N GLY A 10 3.03 5.81 16.69
CA GLY A 10 4.12 6.77 16.81
C GLY A 10 4.77 7.17 15.48
N VAL A 11 4.45 6.49 14.38
CA VAL A 11 5.01 6.80 13.06
C VAL A 11 4.27 8.02 12.47
N PRO A 12 4.98 9.10 12.08
CA PRO A 12 4.35 10.24 11.43
C PRO A 12 3.61 9.84 10.15
N ALA A 13 2.44 10.40 9.91
CA ALA A 13 1.74 10.24 8.64
C ALA A 13 2.56 10.89 7.50
N PRO A 14 2.43 10.42 6.24
CA PRO A 14 3.17 10.96 5.09
C PRO A 14 2.83 12.42 4.72
N GLY A 15 1.96 13.09 5.48
CA GLY A 15 1.33 14.35 5.11
C GLY A 15 0.26 14.17 4.02
N PRO A 16 -0.34 15.26 3.52
CA PRO A 16 -1.32 15.18 2.45
C PRO A 16 -0.65 14.65 1.18
N ILE A 17 -1.06 13.47 0.73
CA ILE A 17 -0.59 12.85 -0.50
C ILE A 17 -1.76 12.61 -1.47
N SER A 18 -1.53 12.89 -2.74
CA SER A 18 -2.45 12.61 -3.83
C SER A 18 -1.94 11.48 -4.70
N LEU A 19 -2.74 10.43 -4.82
CA LEU A 19 -2.41 9.23 -5.57
C LEU A 19 -3.38 9.04 -6.74
N ARG A 20 -2.96 8.25 -7.73
CA ARG A 20 -3.81 7.77 -8.82
C ARG A 20 -3.45 6.35 -9.22
N LEU A 21 -4.40 5.63 -9.81
CA LEU A 21 -4.15 4.34 -10.45
C LEU A 21 -3.83 4.55 -11.92
N ALA A 22 -2.73 3.98 -12.41
CA ALA A 22 -2.39 4.02 -13.83
C ALA A 22 -1.49 2.86 -14.24
N GLY A 23 -1.58 2.49 -15.53
CA GLY A 23 -0.78 1.44 -16.12
C GLY A 23 -1.06 0.05 -15.57
N ALA A 24 -0.36 -0.94 -16.11
CA ALA A 24 -0.45 -2.32 -15.70
C ALA A 24 0.91 -2.91 -15.35
N GLY A 25 0.89 -3.97 -14.56
CA GLY A 25 2.02 -4.86 -14.45
C GLY A 25 1.63 -6.21 -13.87
N ARG A 26 2.64 -7.03 -13.62
CA ARG A 26 2.45 -8.40 -13.12
C ARG A 26 3.53 -8.87 -12.16
N PHE A 27 3.16 -9.84 -11.33
CA PHE A 27 4.06 -10.70 -10.57
C PHE A 27 3.65 -12.15 -10.80
N GLY A 28 4.39 -12.92 -11.58
CA GLY A 28 3.94 -14.27 -11.96
C GLY A 28 2.58 -14.21 -12.66
N SER A 29 1.55 -14.82 -12.06
CA SER A 29 0.16 -14.80 -12.53
C SER A 29 -0.66 -13.61 -12.04
N VAL A 30 -0.19 -12.86 -11.05
CA VAL A 30 -0.90 -11.71 -10.49
C VAL A 30 -0.87 -10.55 -11.48
N VAL A 31 -2.01 -9.93 -11.73
CA VAL A 31 -2.15 -8.69 -12.50
C VAL A 31 -2.53 -7.56 -11.56
N TRP A 32 -1.87 -6.41 -11.72
CA TRP A 32 -2.07 -5.22 -10.90
C TRP A 32 -2.04 -3.95 -11.75
N THR A 33 -2.60 -2.86 -11.21
CA THR A 33 -2.41 -1.51 -11.74
C THR A 33 -1.48 -0.71 -10.84
N GLY A 34 -0.64 0.13 -11.43
CA GLY A 34 0.35 0.91 -10.68
C GLY A 34 -0.30 2.03 -9.89
N VAL A 35 0.31 2.39 -8.76
CA VAL A 35 -0.02 3.61 -8.03
C VAL A 35 0.99 4.69 -8.44
N HIS A 36 0.49 5.86 -8.80
CA HIS A 36 1.24 7.03 -9.25
C HIS A 36 0.81 8.27 -8.47
N GLY A 37 1.44 9.43 -8.71
CA GLY A 37 1.22 10.66 -7.96
C GLY A 37 2.36 10.86 -6.96
N ASP A 38 2.03 11.19 -5.72
CA ASP A 38 2.98 11.40 -4.63
C ASP A 38 3.55 10.08 -4.08
N VAL A 39 4.20 9.30 -4.97
CA VAL A 39 4.78 7.99 -4.64
C VAL A 39 6.08 8.10 -3.84
N ASP A 40 6.81 9.19 -3.95
CA ASP A 40 8.05 9.40 -3.19
C ASP A 40 7.75 9.62 -1.68
N PRO A 41 6.80 10.50 -1.27
CA PRO A 41 6.34 10.56 0.11
C PRO A 41 5.77 9.23 0.62
N LEU A 42 5.02 8.50 -0.22
CA LEU A 42 4.50 7.17 0.14
C LEU A 42 5.63 6.16 0.40
N ALA A 43 6.69 6.18 -0.41
CA ALA A 43 7.86 5.32 -0.23
C ALA A 43 8.65 5.68 1.02
N ALA A 44 8.82 6.98 1.31
CA ALA A 44 9.45 7.44 2.55
C ALA A 44 8.68 6.96 3.79
N PHE A 45 7.36 7.13 3.80
CA PHE A 45 6.51 6.62 4.89
C PHE A 45 6.58 5.09 5.02
N ARG A 46 6.64 4.35 3.91
CA ARG A 46 6.85 2.89 3.94
C ARG A 46 8.16 2.53 4.65
N GLU A 47 9.23 3.29 4.46
CA GLU A 47 10.50 3.05 5.17
C GLU A 47 10.41 3.37 6.67
N GLU A 48 9.71 4.45 7.05
CA GLU A 48 9.48 4.78 8.47
C GLU A 48 8.68 3.66 9.17
N VAL A 49 7.60 3.19 8.53
CA VAL A 49 6.84 2.03 9.00
C VAL A 49 7.75 0.80 9.11
N ARG A 50 8.53 0.49 8.07
CA ARG A 50 9.42 -0.67 8.06
C ARG A 50 10.42 -0.62 9.22
N SER A 51 11.09 0.52 9.42
CA SER A 51 12.04 0.71 10.51
C SER A 51 11.37 0.50 11.87
N ALA A 52 10.21 1.11 12.10
CA ALA A 52 9.49 0.98 13.37
C ALA A 52 9.08 -0.47 13.66
N VAL A 53 8.63 -1.21 12.63
CA VAL A 53 8.27 -2.63 12.74
C VAL A 53 9.50 -3.50 13.01
N GLU A 54 10.61 -3.27 12.31
CA GLU A 54 11.90 -3.95 12.53
C GLU A 54 12.43 -3.70 13.96
N ASP A 55 12.44 -2.44 14.42
CA ASP A 55 12.90 -2.04 15.76
C ASP A 55 12.05 -2.66 16.87
N ALA A 56 10.76 -2.91 16.61
CA ALA A 56 9.86 -3.61 17.51
C ALA A 56 10.03 -5.16 17.47
N GLY A 57 10.97 -5.67 16.68
CA GLY A 57 11.31 -7.10 16.61
C GLY A 57 10.41 -7.93 15.70
N PHE A 58 9.62 -7.29 14.83
CA PHE A 58 8.75 -7.98 13.89
C PHE A 58 9.44 -8.22 12.54
N PRO A 59 9.12 -9.32 11.85
CA PRO A 59 9.66 -9.56 10.51
C PRO A 59 9.06 -8.57 9.52
N VAL A 60 9.89 -8.12 8.58
CA VAL A 60 9.44 -7.32 7.45
C VAL A 60 9.86 -7.95 6.13
N ASP A 61 9.12 -7.59 5.09
CA ASP A 61 9.39 -8.06 3.74
C ASP A 61 10.52 -7.26 3.08
N ALA A 62 11.57 -7.96 2.66
CA ALA A 62 12.73 -7.39 1.98
C ALA A 62 12.50 -7.08 0.49
N ARG A 63 11.36 -7.47 -0.08
CA ARG A 63 11.05 -7.22 -1.49
C ARG A 63 11.02 -5.70 -1.78
N PRO A 64 11.49 -5.26 -2.97
CA PRO A 64 11.41 -3.86 -3.36
C PRO A 64 9.98 -3.35 -3.32
N PHE A 65 9.79 -2.15 -2.79
CA PHE A 65 8.49 -1.50 -2.80
C PHE A 65 8.09 -1.11 -4.22
N ARG A 66 6.98 -1.68 -4.69
CA ARG A 66 6.35 -1.34 -5.97
C ARG A 66 4.90 -1.00 -5.64
N PRO A 67 4.53 0.28 -5.47
CA PRO A 67 3.17 0.62 -5.03
C PRO A 67 2.17 0.24 -6.13
N HIS A 68 1.22 -0.63 -5.80
CA HIS A 68 0.30 -1.23 -6.74
C HIS A 68 -1.03 -1.59 -6.08
N LEU A 69 -2.07 -1.73 -6.89
CA LEU A 69 -3.32 -2.37 -6.51
C LEU A 69 -3.45 -3.70 -7.26
N THR A 70 -3.45 -4.81 -6.52
CA THR A 70 -3.73 -6.13 -7.07
C THR A 70 -5.18 -6.19 -7.56
N ILE A 71 -5.37 -6.57 -8.82
CA ILE A 71 -6.70 -6.70 -9.43
C ILE A 71 -7.13 -8.17 -9.48
N THR A 72 -6.20 -9.08 -9.78
CA THR A 72 -6.47 -10.52 -9.82
C THR A 72 -5.19 -11.32 -9.58
N TYR A 73 -5.34 -12.49 -8.97
CA TYR A 73 -4.25 -13.46 -8.79
C TYR A 73 -4.08 -14.41 -9.98
N ARG A 74 -4.99 -14.37 -10.96
CA ARG A 74 -4.93 -15.17 -12.18
C ARG A 74 -4.56 -14.32 -13.38
N TYR A 75 -3.70 -14.86 -14.23
CA TYR A 75 -3.25 -14.11 -15.40
C TYR A 75 -4.40 -13.94 -16.39
N ASP A 76 -4.70 -12.69 -16.70
CA ASP A 76 -5.63 -12.30 -17.74
C ASP A 76 -4.94 -11.27 -18.65
N ARG A 77 -4.62 -11.69 -19.89
CA ARG A 77 -3.97 -10.85 -20.87
C ARG A 77 -4.84 -9.66 -21.31
N ARG A 78 -6.16 -9.85 -21.43
CA ARG A 78 -7.07 -8.78 -21.86
C ARG A 78 -7.12 -7.70 -20.81
N LEU A 79 -7.27 -8.10 -19.54
CA LEU A 79 -7.25 -7.17 -18.42
C LEU A 79 -5.93 -6.40 -18.35
N ALA A 80 -4.79 -7.10 -18.47
CA ALA A 80 -3.48 -6.45 -18.46
C ALA A 80 -3.35 -5.41 -19.57
N THR A 81 -3.77 -5.73 -20.80
CA THR A 81 -3.76 -4.77 -21.92
C THR A 81 -4.68 -3.57 -21.67
N THR A 82 -5.87 -3.79 -21.13
CA THR A 82 -6.81 -2.70 -20.80
C THR A 82 -6.21 -1.75 -19.76
N LEU A 83 -5.56 -2.30 -18.73
CA LEU A 83 -4.94 -1.51 -17.66
C LEU A 83 -3.68 -0.76 -18.13
N ASP A 84 -2.99 -1.24 -19.16
CA ASP A 84 -1.75 -0.61 -19.65
C ASP A 84 -1.99 0.85 -20.11
N GLY A 85 -3.10 1.09 -20.80
CA GLY A 85 -3.55 2.43 -21.18
C GLY A 85 -4.37 3.17 -20.11
N TYR A 86 -4.67 2.53 -18.99
CA TYR A 86 -5.56 3.08 -17.97
C TYR A 86 -4.89 4.22 -17.20
N ARG A 87 -5.64 5.31 -17.00
CA ARG A 87 -5.28 6.44 -16.14
C ARG A 87 -6.53 6.89 -15.37
N GLY A 88 -6.64 6.46 -14.11
CA GLY A 88 -7.73 6.83 -13.23
C GLY A 88 -7.63 8.27 -12.71
N PRO A 89 -8.69 8.79 -12.06
CA PRO A 89 -8.64 10.10 -11.40
C PRO A 89 -7.59 10.09 -10.28
N SER A 90 -7.08 11.28 -9.94
CA SER A 90 -6.32 11.46 -8.70
C SER A 90 -7.28 11.57 -7.51
N TRP A 91 -6.87 11.05 -6.35
CA TRP A 91 -7.57 11.20 -5.09
C TRP A 91 -6.60 11.59 -3.98
N SER A 92 -7.10 12.23 -2.94
CA SER A 92 -6.34 12.47 -1.70
C SER A 92 -6.44 11.25 -0.80
N VAL A 93 -5.32 10.79 -0.26
CA VAL A 93 -5.31 9.74 0.77
C VAL A 93 -5.73 10.36 2.09
N ASN A 94 -6.81 9.84 2.66
CA ASN A 94 -7.39 10.39 3.89
C ASN A 94 -6.99 9.59 5.14
N GLU A 95 -6.70 8.30 4.98
CA GLU A 95 -6.51 7.37 6.09
C GLU A 95 -5.54 6.24 5.71
N ILE A 96 -4.81 5.75 6.71
CA ILE A 96 -4.01 4.53 6.66
C ILE A 96 -4.46 3.63 7.82
N ALA A 97 -4.55 2.33 7.58
CA ALA A 97 -5.00 1.35 8.55
C ALA A 97 -3.95 0.27 8.81
N LEU A 98 -3.83 -0.14 10.08
CA LEU A 98 -3.27 -1.44 10.42
C LEU A 98 -4.39 -2.47 10.30
N VAL A 99 -4.16 -3.53 9.54
CA VAL A 99 -5.14 -4.60 9.32
C VAL A 99 -4.58 -5.96 9.74
N ASP A 100 -5.43 -6.80 10.29
CA ASP A 100 -5.18 -8.23 10.47
C ASP A 100 -5.77 -8.97 9.27
N SER A 101 -5.03 -9.95 8.71
CA SER A 101 -5.50 -10.73 7.57
C SER A 101 -5.80 -12.15 8.02
N VAL A 102 -7.07 -12.54 7.97
CA VAL A 102 -7.56 -13.84 8.43
C VAL A 102 -8.36 -14.48 7.31
N ASP A 103 -7.88 -15.59 6.76
CA ASP A 103 -8.55 -16.37 5.71
C ASP A 103 -9.00 -15.56 4.48
N GLY A 104 -8.29 -14.47 4.16
CA GLY A 104 -8.60 -13.57 3.04
C GLY A 104 -9.44 -12.35 3.40
N ASP A 105 -9.94 -12.28 4.64
CA ASP A 105 -10.57 -11.08 5.19
C ASP A 105 -9.52 -10.13 5.78
N TYR A 106 -9.77 -8.82 5.67
CA TYR A 106 -8.94 -7.77 6.24
C TYR A 106 -9.71 -7.06 7.34
N LEU A 107 -9.33 -7.31 8.59
CA LEU A 107 -9.97 -6.76 9.79
C LEU A 107 -9.16 -5.55 10.29
N PRO A 108 -9.72 -4.32 10.27
CA PRO A 108 -9.01 -3.15 10.79
C PRO A 108 -8.73 -3.28 12.29
N LEU A 109 -7.46 -3.11 12.67
CA LEU A 109 -7.00 -3.06 14.07
C LEU A 109 -6.89 -1.62 14.59
N SER A 110 -6.47 -0.70 13.72
CA SER A 110 -6.43 0.74 13.99
C SER A 110 -6.44 1.52 12.68
N THR A 111 -6.89 2.78 12.73
CA THR A 111 -6.79 3.71 11.61
C THR A 111 -6.19 5.04 12.03
N HIS A 112 -5.50 5.69 11.10
CA HIS A 112 -4.75 6.92 11.32
C HIS A 112 -5.04 7.90 10.16
N PRO A 113 -5.49 9.13 10.45
CA PRO A 113 -5.70 10.13 9.42
C PRO A 113 -4.38 10.55 8.79
N VAL A 114 -4.40 10.78 7.47
CA VAL A 114 -3.24 11.23 6.69
C VAL A 114 -3.23 12.74 6.51
N ALA A 115 -4.41 13.33 6.28
CA ALA A 115 -4.57 14.77 6.24
C ALA A 115 -4.74 15.32 7.67
N ARG A 116 -3.85 16.21 8.08
CA ARG A 116 -4.10 17.23 9.11
C ARG A 116 -3.83 18.59 8.52
#